data_AF-A0A1G7Z5M7-F1
#
_entry.id   AF-A0A1G7Z5M7-F1
#
_cell.length_a   1.000
_cell.length_b   1.000
_cell.length_c   1.000
_cell.angle_alpha   90.00
_cell.angle_beta   90.00
_cell.angle_gamma   90.00
#
_symmetry.space_group_name_H-M   'P 1'
#
loop_
_entity.id
_entity.type
_entity.pdbx_description
1 polymer ?
#
loop_
_entity_poly.entity_id
_entity_poly.type
_entity_poly.pdbx_seq_one_letter_code
_entity_poly.pdbx_strand_id
1 'polypeptide(L)'
;MKIFLTVFLVVTGLNLLAQPVVLVQKDVSKELARKLEREYPTIEGQVREKPHSVQTKFEKAYEQVLQTDKFKDYTIWNTLCLNAEGKIDYLMLTVTRGFRVADGKQKEDTSVADSLAAIISTRIAPHLADFVSRRTVGSQMSMEVYVSFYTRAITKPHTKKDSVVNGLAEALATKDSLKVKTLGLAQNLLTTLPQVIYRFPNLEELFLSDNDIESIDLDMARLPKLRYLDLSKNILRDNSIRIGKNKSLQLLNLQSNLITNIPRAARSCKKLETLWLGNNRMTGLTNASFRKLKPVKDINFYKAELTALPKGIGKMRRLEVLDVYYNKLEALPKSITKLKRLTHFAVSHNNITELPKRIDKLKRVHTLYAHHNHLSKLPDRITRMKELRIVDLGYNWLTTFPSQLVAFTNLQELDLSGNNFPDFPVQLLQIRKLDKLHLRGNPFLGQDAERKYSEQLSQLKQKNIEVFY
;
A
#
# COMPACT_ATOMS: atom_id res chain seq x y z
N MET A 1 26.77 -41.02 2.97
CA MET A 1 27.84 -40.08 2.55
C MET A 1 27.58 -39.76 1.08
N LYS A 2 27.03 -38.58 0.74
CA LYS A 2 27.78 -37.34 0.39
C LYS A 2 28.71 -37.57 -0.81
N ILE A 3 28.81 -36.78 -1.88
CA ILE A 3 28.38 -35.40 -2.20
C ILE A 3 28.89 -35.11 -3.64
N PHE A 4 28.16 -34.29 -4.41
CA PHE A 4 28.60 -33.35 -5.49
C PHE A 4 29.62 -33.77 -6.56
N LEU A 5 29.27 -33.56 -7.84
CA LEU A 5 30.07 -32.74 -8.78
C LEU A 5 29.24 -32.53 -10.09
N THR A 6 28.64 -31.36 -10.29
CA THR A 6 29.16 -30.23 -11.09
C THR A 6 28.80 -30.32 -12.58
N VAL A 7 27.68 -29.72 -12.96
CA VAL A 7 27.44 -29.30 -14.36
C VAL A 7 28.16 -27.97 -14.54
N PHE A 8 29.41 -28.05 -15.00
CA PHE A 8 30.15 -26.92 -15.55
C PHE A 8 29.84 -26.89 -17.05
N LEU A 9 29.04 -25.93 -17.52
CA LEU A 9 28.91 -25.66 -18.94
C LEU A 9 29.60 -24.32 -19.23
N VAL A 10 30.76 -24.48 -19.87
CA VAL A 10 31.63 -23.43 -20.40
C VAL A 10 30.86 -22.58 -21.40
N VAL A 11 30.88 -21.28 -21.16
CA VAL A 11 30.39 -20.24 -22.07
C VAL A 11 31.32 -20.15 -23.28
N THR A 12 30.80 -20.49 -24.46
CA THR A 12 31.30 -19.97 -25.73
C THR A 12 30.13 -19.59 -26.65
N GLY A 13 29.94 -18.29 -26.86
CA GLY A 13 29.59 -17.76 -28.18
C GLY A 13 28.18 -17.91 -28.74
N LEU A 14 27.16 -18.27 -27.96
CA LEU A 14 25.75 -18.16 -28.37
C LEU A 14 24.96 -17.52 -27.22
N ASN A 15 24.29 -16.40 -27.48
CA ASN A 15 23.26 -15.83 -26.60
C ASN A 15 22.04 -16.77 -26.55
N LEU A 16 22.20 -17.98 -26.01
CA LEU A 16 21.10 -18.78 -25.51
C LEU A 16 20.61 -18.07 -24.25
N LEU A 17 19.51 -17.33 -24.36
CA LEU A 17 18.81 -16.80 -23.20
C LEU A 17 18.55 -17.97 -22.24
N ALA A 18 19.16 -17.93 -21.05
CA ALA A 18 18.90 -18.93 -20.03
C ALA A 18 17.40 -18.95 -19.73
N GLN A 19 16.75 -20.10 -19.93
CA GLN A 19 15.32 -20.23 -19.67
C GLN A 19 15.04 -20.24 -18.16
N PRO A 20 13.87 -19.73 -17.72
CA PRO A 20 13.46 -19.82 -16.33
C PRO A 20 13.38 -21.29 -15.86
N VAL A 21 13.89 -21.57 -14.65
CA VAL A 21 13.72 -22.88 -14.03
C VAL A 21 12.32 -22.97 -13.44
N VAL A 22 11.48 -23.87 -13.97
CA VAL A 22 10.10 -24.04 -13.49
C VAL A 22 10.02 -25.18 -12.49
N LEU A 23 9.48 -24.89 -11.31
CA LEU A 23 9.36 -25.80 -10.18
C LEU A 23 7.89 -25.94 -9.77
N VAL A 24 7.46 -27.16 -9.46
CA VAL A 24 6.15 -27.40 -8.83
C VAL A 24 6.32 -27.32 -7.32
N GLN A 25 5.57 -26.45 -6.64
CA GLN A 25 5.82 -26.08 -5.23
C GLN A 25 5.92 -27.29 -4.29
N LYS A 26 5.06 -28.30 -4.48
CA LYS A 26 5.05 -29.52 -3.65
C LYS A 26 6.31 -30.38 -3.78
N ASP A 27 7.04 -30.24 -4.87
CA ASP A 27 8.23 -31.04 -5.19
C ASP A 27 9.53 -30.30 -4.82
N VAL A 28 9.44 -29.05 -4.35
CA VAL A 28 10.58 -28.24 -3.92
C VAL A 28 11.09 -28.74 -2.56
N SER A 29 12.36 -29.15 -2.51
CA SER A 29 12.99 -29.59 -1.26
C SER A 29 13.07 -28.44 -0.24
N LYS A 30 13.02 -28.78 1.06
CA LYS A 30 13.15 -27.79 2.14
C LYS A 30 14.46 -26.98 2.05
N GLU A 31 15.53 -27.60 1.57
CA GLU A 31 16.82 -26.93 1.39
C GLU A 31 16.76 -25.89 0.26
N LEU A 32 16.16 -26.24 -0.88
CA LEU A 32 15.99 -25.33 -2.00
C LEU A 32 15.05 -24.18 -1.65
N ALA A 33 13.92 -24.46 -0.97
CA ALA A 33 12.99 -23.41 -0.53
C ALA A 33 13.70 -22.35 0.34
N ARG A 34 14.47 -22.78 1.34
CA ARG A 34 15.26 -21.86 2.20
C ARG A 34 16.31 -21.09 1.41
N LYS A 35 16.94 -21.71 0.41
CA LYS A 35 17.89 -21.04 -0.47
C LYS A 35 17.19 -19.92 -1.24
N LEU A 36 16.05 -20.21 -1.87
CA LEU A 36 15.28 -19.24 -2.64
C LEU A 36 14.76 -18.10 -1.77
N GLU A 37 14.25 -18.37 -0.57
CA GLU A 37 13.81 -17.33 0.38
C GLU A 37 14.95 -16.38 0.78
N ARG A 38 16.16 -16.90 0.93
CA ARG A 38 17.35 -16.12 1.28
C ARG A 38 17.86 -15.28 0.10
N GLU A 39 17.84 -15.83 -1.11
CA GLU A 39 18.37 -15.17 -2.32
C GLU A 39 17.35 -14.19 -2.94
N TYR A 40 16.07 -14.52 -2.88
CA TYR A 40 14.96 -13.75 -3.45
C TYR A 40 14.00 -13.34 -2.33
N PRO A 41 14.37 -12.33 -1.52
CA PRO A 41 13.54 -11.92 -0.41
C PRO A 41 12.17 -11.46 -0.92
N THR A 42 11.13 -11.94 -0.26
CA THR A 42 9.77 -11.41 -0.43
C THR A 42 9.72 -10.02 0.16
N ILE A 43 9.24 -9.03 -0.59
CA ILE A 43 9.05 -7.68 -0.01
C ILE A 43 7.89 -7.76 0.99
N GLU A 44 8.22 -7.74 2.28
CA GLU A 44 7.22 -7.82 3.36
C GLU A 44 6.10 -6.77 3.21
N GLY A 45 4.87 -7.23 3.42
CA GLY A 45 3.67 -6.39 3.53
C GLY A 45 3.05 -5.90 2.21
N GLN A 46 3.39 -6.45 1.04
CA GLN A 46 2.52 -6.23 -0.12
C GLN A 46 1.29 -7.14 0.00
N VAL A 47 0.17 -6.55 0.41
CA VAL A 47 -1.15 -7.10 0.10
C VAL A 47 -1.26 -7.12 -1.43
N ARG A 48 -0.92 -8.24 -2.06
CA ARG A 48 -1.38 -8.63 -3.40
C ARG A 48 -1.23 -7.54 -4.48
N GLU A 49 -0.18 -6.72 -4.48
CA GLU A 49 -0.01 -5.74 -5.54
C GLU A 49 0.74 -6.38 -6.72
N LYS A 50 -0.03 -6.85 -7.70
CA LYS A 50 0.48 -7.51 -8.91
C LYS A 50 0.32 -6.55 -10.08
N PRO A 51 1.41 -6.15 -10.76
CA PRO A 51 1.31 -5.23 -11.88
C PRO A 51 0.42 -5.81 -12.99
N HIS A 52 -0.48 -5.00 -13.54
CA HIS A 52 -1.37 -5.44 -14.62
C HIS A 52 -0.59 -5.98 -15.83
N SER A 53 0.58 -5.43 -16.13
CA SER A 53 1.45 -5.90 -17.20
C SER A 53 2.01 -7.29 -16.98
N VAL A 54 2.42 -7.60 -15.76
CA VAL A 54 2.90 -8.93 -15.37
C VAL A 54 1.75 -9.93 -15.42
N GLN A 55 0.59 -9.57 -14.85
CA GLN A 55 -0.62 -10.39 -14.88
C GLN A 55 -1.02 -10.75 -16.32
N THR A 56 -1.14 -9.75 -17.18
CA THR A 56 -1.51 -9.94 -18.59
C THR A 56 -0.51 -10.80 -19.36
N LYS A 57 0.79 -10.67 -19.07
CA LYS A 57 1.83 -11.50 -19.70
C LYS A 57 1.69 -12.97 -19.30
N PHE A 58 1.42 -13.24 -18.03
CA PHE A 58 1.19 -14.59 -17.55
C PHE A 58 -0.11 -15.17 -18.11
N GLU A 59 -1.21 -14.41 -18.10
CA GLU A 59 -2.48 -14.83 -18.73
C GLU A 59 -2.26 -15.29 -20.18
N LYS A 60 -1.57 -14.49 -21.00
CA LYS A 60 -1.24 -14.84 -22.39
C LYS A 60 -0.32 -16.07 -22.51
N ALA A 61 0.68 -16.20 -21.64
CA ALA A 61 1.56 -17.36 -21.64
C ALA A 61 0.79 -18.65 -21.33
N TYR A 62 -0.13 -18.60 -20.36
CA TYR A 62 -0.98 -19.73 -20.02
C TYR A 62 -2.02 -20.04 -21.11
N GLU A 63 -2.57 -19.05 -21.81
CA GLU A 63 -3.42 -19.25 -22.99
C GLU A 63 -2.70 -20.01 -24.12
N GLN A 64 -1.39 -19.80 -24.28
CA GLN A 64 -0.60 -20.51 -25.30
C GLN A 64 -0.30 -21.96 -24.90
N VAL A 65 -0.28 -22.26 -23.60
CA VAL A 65 0.02 -23.61 -23.06
C VAL A 65 -1.24 -24.44 -22.83
N LEU A 66 -2.36 -23.80 -22.44
CA LEU A 66 -3.57 -24.46 -21.94
C LEU A 66 -4.78 -24.22 -22.84
N GLN A 67 -5.61 -25.26 -22.99
CA GLN A 67 -6.96 -25.15 -23.54
C GLN A 67 -7.88 -24.58 -22.45
N THR A 68 -7.98 -23.25 -22.38
CA THR A 68 -8.58 -22.50 -21.25
C THR A 68 -9.99 -22.93 -20.86
N ASP A 69 -10.80 -23.41 -21.82
CA ASP A 69 -12.16 -23.87 -21.54
C ASP A 69 -12.25 -25.11 -20.64
N LYS A 70 -11.21 -25.95 -20.59
CA LYS A 70 -11.16 -27.17 -19.76
C LYS A 70 -10.69 -26.92 -18.33
N PHE A 71 -10.19 -25.72 -18.04
CA PHE A 71 -9.51 -25.41 -16.77
C PHE A 71 -10.17 -24.26 -15.97
N LYS A 72 -11.45 -23.96 -16.27
CA LYS A 72 -12.21 -22.85 -15.67
C LYS A 72 -12.29 -22.89 -14.14
N ASP A 73 -12.25 -24.08 -13.55
CA ASP A 73 -12.28 -24.28 -12.10
C ASP A 73 -10.88 -24.31 -11.47
N TYR A 74 -9.82 -23.87 -12.16
CA TYR A 74 -8.47 -23.86 -11.60
C TYR A 74 -7.92 -22.45 -11.48
N THR A 75 -7.11 -22.25 -10.44
CA THR A 75 -6.29 -21.08 -10.20
C THR A 75 -4.85 -21.52 -10.08
N ILE A 76 -3.97 -20.87 -10.83
CA ILE A 76 -2.54 -21.15 -10.84
C ILE A 76 -1.84 -20.02 -10.12
N TRP A 77 -1.25 -20.32 -8.97
CA TRP A 77 -0.38 -19.43 -8.23
C TRP A 77 1.03 -19.59 -8.76
N ASN A 78 1.68 -18.46 -9.04
CA ASN A 78 3.03 -18.37 -9.59
C ASN A 78 3.85 -17.52 -8.62
N THR A 79 4.96 -18.03 -8.11
CA THR A 79 5.96 -17.27 -7.37
C THR A 79 7.20 -17.12 -8.24
N LEU A 80 7.44 -15.90 -8.69
CA LEU A 80 8.52 -15.52 -9.59
C LEU A 80 9.71 -15.09 -8.73
N CYS A 81 10.84 -15.78 -8.86
CA CYS A 81 12.12 -15.33 -8.33
C CYS A 81 12.82 -14.52 -9.43
N LEU A 82 12.88 -13.21 -9.24
CA LEU A 82 13.36 -12.24 -10.22
C LEU A 82 14.78 -11.78 -9.87
N ASN A 83 15.70 -11.79 -10.84
CA ASN A 83 17.03 -11.21 -10.70
C ASN A 83 17.02 -9.68 -10.81
N ALA A 84 18.20 -9.07 -10.64
CA ALA A 84 18.39 -7.63 -10.73
C ALA A 84 18.07 -7.05 -12.11
N GLU A 85 18.10 -7.85 -13.18
CA GLU A 85 17.67 -7.45 -14.53
C GLU A 85 16.14 -7.53 -14.70
N GLY A 86 15.41 -8.03 -13.70
CA GLY A 86 13.96 -8.24 -13.73
C GLY A 86 13.53 -9.48 -14.52
N LYS A 87 14.47 -10.36 -14.89
CA LYS A 87 14.19 -11.66 -15.53
C LYS A 87 13.83 -12.71 -14.49
N ILE A 88 13.13 -13.75 -14.92
CA ILE A 88 12.74 -14.88 -14.05
C ILE A 88 13.89 -15.89 -14.02
N ASP A 89 14.51 -16.08 -12.85
CA ASP A 89 15.44 -17.19 -12.64
C ASP A 89 14.68 -18.48 -12.29
N TYR A 90 13.71 -18.37 -11.37
CA TYR A 90 12.85 -19.48 -10.96
C TYR A 90 11.38 -19.09 -11.00
N LEU A 91 10.54 -19.99 -11.49
CA LEU A 91 9.09 -19.93 -11.39
C LEU A 91 8.61 -21.11 -10.55
N MET A 92 8.16 -20.85 -9.33
CA MET A 92 7.44 -21.86 -8.56
C MET A 92 5.96 -21.76 -8.85
N LEU A 93 5.29 -22.87 -9.14
CA LEU A 93 3.85 -22.86 -9.38
C LEU A 93 3.10 -23.85 -8.50
N THR A 94 1.88 -23.44 -8.15
CA THR A 94 0.90 -24.23 -7.41
C THR A 94 -0.42 -24.16 -8.15
N VAL A 95 -0.99 -25.30 -8.49
CA VAL A 95 -2.31 -25.41 -9.09
C VAL A 95 -3.32 -25.72 -8.00
N THR A 96 -4.32 -24.86 -7.84
CA THR A 96 -5.41 -25.03 -6.88
C THR A 96 -6.74 -25.08 -7.60
N ARG A 97 -7.66 -25.95 -7.19
CA ARG A 97 -9.04 -25.93 -7.70
C ARG A 97 -9.81 -24.82 -6.98
N GLY A 98 -10.61 -24.08 -7.73
CA GLY A 98 -11.46 -23.00 -7.26
C GLY A 98 -12.44 -23.43 -6.18
N PHE A 99 -12.66 -22.55 -5.20
CA PHE A 99 -13.66 -22.75 -4.15
C PHE A 99 -15.07 -22.58 -4.74
N ARG A 100 -15.84 -23.68 -4.85
CA ARG A 100 -17.30 -23.59 -4.83
C ARG A 100 -17.78 -24.01 -3.44
N VAL A 101 -18.48 -23.13 -2.75
CA VAL A 101 -19.26 -23.50 -1.56
C VAL A 101 -20.58 -24.06 -2.06
N ALA A 102 -20.70 -25.38 -2.06
CA ALA A 102 -21.98 -26.08 -2.10
C ALA A 102 -21.83 -27.34 -1.22
N ASP A 103 -22.61 -27.40 -0.15
CA ASP A 103 -22.92 -28.58 0.67
C ASP A 103 -21.77 -29.44 1.19
N GLY A 104 -20.84 -28.80 1.92
CA GLY A 104 -20.25 -29.37 3.15
C GLY A 104 -19.39 -30.64 3.05
N LYS A 105 -19.12 -31.20 1.85
CA LYS A 105 -18.20 -32.32 1.68
C LYS A 105 -17.25 -32.08 0.50
N GLN A 106 -16.02 -31.69 0.83
CA GLN A 106 -14.92 -31.56 -0.12
C GLN A 106 -14.15 -32.88 -0.21
N LYS A 107 -13.92 -33.37 -1.43
CA LYS A 107 -12.78 -34.22 -1.75
C LYS A 107 -12.01 -33.53 -2.87
N GLU A 108 -10.80 -33.08 -2.56
CA GLU A 108 -9.83 -32.64 -3.56
C GLU A 108 -9.40 -33.87 -4.37
N ASP A 109 -9.70 -33.89 -5.67
CA ASP A 109 -9.03 -34.79 -6.59
C ASP A 109 -7.68 -34.17 -6.97
N THR A 110 -6.65 -34.56 -6.23
CA THR A 110 -5.27 -34.07 -6.39
C THR A 110 -4.61 -34.57 -7.67
N SER A 111 -5.10 -35.68 -8.25
CA SER A 111 -4.48 -36.31 -9.42
C SER A 111 -4.54 -35.43 -10.68
N VAL A 112 -5.64 -34.70 -10.85
CA VAL A 112 -5.83 -33.78 -11.99
C VAL A 112 -4.99 -32.52 -11.82
N ALA A 113 -4.91 -31.98 -10.59
CA ALA A 113 -4.09 -30.82 -10.30
C ALA A 113 -2.59 -31.10 -10.51
N ASP A 114 -2.14 -32.29 -10.09
CA ASP A 114 -0.78 -32.77 -10.27
C ASP A 114 -0.41 -32.98 -11.74
N SER A 115 -1.32 -33.60 -12.49
CA SER A 115 -1.15 -33.78 -13.94
C SER A 115 -1.08 -32.44 -14.67
N LEU A 116 -1.93 -31.47 -14.28
CA LEU A 116 -1.92 -30.12 -14.83
C LEU A 116 -0.62 -29.37 -14.49
N ALA A 117 -0.15 -29.48 -13.25
CA ALA A 117 1.12 -28.87 -12.84
C ALA A 117 2.31 -29.41 -13.65
N ALA A 118 2.35 -30.71 -13.93
CA ALA A 118 3.37 -31.33 -14.78
C ALA A 118 3.29 -30.87 -16.25
N ILE A 119 2.08 -30.71 -16.80
CA ILE A 119 1.88 -30.17 -18.15
C ILE A 119 2.36 -28.72 -18.24
N ILE A 120 2.02 -27.90 -17.24
CA ILE A 120 2.43 -26.49 -17.19
C ILE A 120 3.96 -26.40 -17.07
N SER A 121 4.55 -27.12 -16.12
CA SER A 121 5.98 -27.01 -15.81
C SER A 121 6.87 -27.33 -17.01
N THR A 122 6.45 -28.28 -17.84
CA THR A 122 7.16 -28.70 -19.05
C THR A 122 7.00 -27.74 -20.23
N ARG A 123 5.96 -26.89 -20.24
CA ARG A 123 5.60 -26.09 -21.43
C ARG A 123 5.69 -24.59 -21.24
N ILE A 124 5.62 -24.07 -20.02
CA ILE A 124 5.49 -22.62 -19.79
C ILE A 124 6.82 -21.86 -19.94
N ALA A 125 7.96 -22.51 -19.68
CA ALA A 125 9.27 -21.85 -19.65
C ALA A 125 9.63 -21.07 -20.95
N PRO A 126 9.43 -21.63 -22.16
CA PRO A 126 9.71 -20.92 -23.41
C PRO A 126 8.86 -19.64 -23.59
N HIS A 127 7.61 -19.64 -23.12
CA HIS A 127 6.70 -18.48 -23.21
C HIS A 127 7.06 -17.34 -22.25
N LEU A 128 7.97 -17.61 -21.30
CA LEU A 128 8.44 -16.66 -20.30
C LEU A 128 9.92 -16.29 -20.47
N ALA A 129 10.63 -16.84 -21.46
CA ALA A 129 12.06 -16.58 -21.66
C ALA A 129 12.39 -15.09 -21.84
N ASP A 130 11.51 -14.34 -22.52
CA ASP A 130 11.65 -12.89 -22.71
C ASP A 130 10.92 -12.07 -21.64
N PHE A 131 10.57 -12.67 -20.50
CA PHE A 131 9.98 -11.92 -19.38
C PHE A 131 11.02 -10.99 -18.76
N VAL A 132 10.67 -9.71 -18.72
CA VAL A 132 11.41 -8.68 -17.99
C VAL A 132 10.40 -7.81 -17.27
N SER A 133 10.42 -7.84 -15.93
CA SER A 133 9.67 -6.92 -15.10
C SER A 133 10.43 -5.61 -14.98
N ARG A 134 9.96 -4.57 -15.68
CA ARG A 134 10.55 -3.21 -15.62
C ARG A 134 10.51 -2.59 -14.21
N ARG A 135 9.63 -3.10 -13.34
CA ARG A 135 9.40 -2.63 -11.98
C ARG A 135 10.43 -3.10 -10.97
N THR A 136 11.06 -4.24 -11.24
CA THR A 136 11.99 -4.87 -10.31
C THR A 136 13.44 -4.71 -10.75
N VAL A 137 13.69 -4.07 -11.90
CA VAL A 137 15.05 -3.77 -12.37
C VAL A 137 15.84 -3.01 -11.29
N GLY A 138 17.01 -3.54 -10.96
CA GLY A 138 17.89 -3.07 -9.88
C GLY A 138 17.71 -3.78 -8.55
N SER A 139 16.81 -4.76 -8.43
CA SER A 139 16.57 -5.52 -7.20
C SER A 139 16.30 -6.99 -7.48
N GLN A 140 16.96 -7.88 -6.75
CA GLN A 140 16.60 -9.30 -6.69
C GLN A 140 15.48 -9.49 -5.67
N MET A 141 14.40 -10.20 -6.03
CA MET A 141 13.23 -10.37 -5.16
C MET A 141 12.29 -11.48 -5.63
N SER A 142 11.36 -11.88 -4.77
CA SER A 142 10.23 -12.72 -5.17
C SER A 142 8.94 -11.90 -5.39
N MET A 143 8.11 -12.32 -6.33
CA MET A 143 6.81 -11.71 -6.64
C MET A 143 5.78 -12.80 -6.93
N GLU A 144 4.56 -12.65 -6.42
CA GLU A 144 3.49 -13.58 -6.76
C GLU A 144 2.66 -13.08 -7.94
N VAL A 145 2.22 -14.00 -8.80
CA VAL A 145 1.26 -13.80 -9.91
C VAL A 145 0.22 -14.91 -9.85
N TYR A 146 -1.06 -14.65 -10.13
CA TYR A 146 -2.04 -15.74 -10.18
C TYR A 146 -2.77 -15.70 -11.51
N VAL A 147 -3.11 -16.85 -12.09
CA VAL A 147 -3.93 -16.91 -13.31
C VAL A 147 -5.15 -17.75 -12.99
N SER A 148 -6.32 -17.19 -13.26
CA SER A 148 -7.61 -17.88 -13.08
C SER A 148 -8.37 -17.88 -14.39
N PHE A 149 -9.00 -19.00 -14.72
CA PHE A 149 -9.64 -19.21 -16.03
C PHE A 149 -11.16 -19.04 -16.02
N TYR A 150 -11.72 -18.33 -15.04
CA TYR A 150 -13.15 -18.03 -15.04
C TYR A 150 -13.49 -17.08 -16.18
N THR A 151 -14.63 -17.31 -16.83
CA THR A 151 -15.26 -16.32 -17.69
C THR A 151 -15.49 -15.05 -16.86
N ARG A 152 -14.80 -13.95 -17.17
CA ARG A 152 -15.10 -12.65 -16.56
C ARG A 152 -16.59 -12.40 -16.81
N ALA A 153 -17.37 -12.21 -15.75
CA ALA A 153 -18.73 -11.74 -15.90
C ALA A 153 -18.67 -10.45 -16.71
N ILE A 154 -19.39 -10.41 -17.84
CA ILE A 154 -19.57 -9.18 -18.60
C ILE A 154 -20.22 -8.21 -17.63
N THR A 155 -19.45 -7.24 -17.13
CA THR A 155 -19.99 -6.16 -16.33
C THR A 155 -21.01 -5.45 -17.20
N LYS A 156 -22.29 -5.51 -16.82
CA LYS A 156 -23.34 -4.74 -17.49
C LYS A 156 -22.84 -3.29 -17.59
N PRO A 157 -22.81 -2.67 -18.78
CA PRO A 157 -22.33 -1.32 -18.93
C PRO A 157 -23.13 -0.44 -17.98
N HIS A 158 -22.46 0.05 -16.93
CA HIS A 158 -23.03 1.09 -16.11
C HIS A 158 -23.22 2.29 -17.03
N THR A 159 -24.36 2.96 -16.93
CA THR A 159 -24.67 4.17 -17.70
C THR A 159 -23.52 5.16 -17.51
N LYS A 160 -22.63 5.20 -18.49
CA LYS A 160 -21.41 5.99 -18.44
C LYS A 160 -21.82 7.41 -18.78
N LYS A 161 -21.43 8.38 -17.95
CA LYS A 161 -21.63 9.78 -18.30
C LYS A 161 -20.84 10.08 -19.57
N ASP A 162 -21.44 10.79 -20.53
CA ASP A 162 -20.81 11.19 -21.80
C ASP A 162 -19.48 11.94 -21.62
N SER A 163 -19.22 12.49 -20.43
CA SER A 163 -17.96 13.18 -20.10
C SER A 163 -16.82 12.26 -19.66
N VAL A 164 -17.03 10.94 -19.63
CA VAL A 164 -16.06 9.95 -19.14
C VAL A 164 -15.67 8.99 -20.27
N VAL A 165 -14.36 8.91 -20.55
CA VAL A 165 -13.78 7.98 -21.53
C VAL A 165 -12.82 7.04 -20.82
N ASN A 166 -12.88 5.74 -21.10
CA ASN A 166 -12.04 4.72 -20.45
C ASN A 166 -11.40 3.79 -21.49
N GLY A 167 -10.08 3.83 -21.57
CA GLY A 167 -9.28 3.01 -22.48
C GLY A 167 -8.81 3.79 -23.70
N LEU A 168 -7.66 3.36 -24.22
CA LEU A 168 -6.97 4.06 -25.30
C LEU A 168 -7.78 4.03 -26.62
N ALA A 169 -8.40 2.90 -26.94
CA ALA A 169 -9.19 2.76 -28.17
C ALA A 169 -10.42 3.69 -28.18
N GLU A 170 -11.15 3.77 -27.06
CA GLU A 170 -12.30 4.68 -26.92
C GLU A 170 -11.85 6.15 -27.02
N ALA A 171 -10.72 6.50 -26.40
CA ALA A 171 -10.16 7.84 -26.48
C ALA A 171 -9.79 8.25 -27.92
N LEU A 172 -9.26 7.32 -28.72
CA LEU A 172 -8.96 7.56 -30.13
C LEU A 172 -10.23 7.71 -30.98
N ALA A 173 -11.27 6.91 -30.68
CA ALA A 173 -12.54 6.90 -31.38
C ALA A 173 -13.47 8.08 -31.00
N THR A 174 -13.23 8.75 -29.88
CA THR A 174 -14.07 9.84 -29.38
C THR A 174 -14.02 11.05 -30.33
N LYS A 175 -15.19 11.41 -30.89
CA LYS A 175 -15.37 12.54 -31.81
C LYS A 175 -15.59 13.86 -31.07
N ASP A 176 -16.48 13.88 -30.06
CA ASP A 176 -16.80 15.08 -29.28
C ASP A 176 -15.80 15.28 -28.14
N SER A 177 -14.62 15.80 -28.48
CA SER A 177 -13.53 15.93 -27.51
C SER A 177 -13.74 17.05 -26.47
N LEU A 178 -14.71 17.94 -26.69
CA LEU A 178 -15.01 19.05 -25.77
C LEU A 178 -15.83 18.60 -24.57
N LYS A 179 -16.63 17.53 -24.68
CA LYS A 179 -17.42 17.01 -23.55
C LYS A 179 -16.61 16.20 -22.54
N VAL A 180 -15.47 15.65 -22.95
CA VAL A 180 -14.65 14.78 -22.10
C VAL A 180 -14.00 15.57 -20.97
N LYS A 181 -14.29 15.14 -19.74
CA LYS A 181 -13.74 15.69 -18.49
C LYS A 181 -12.91 14.68 -17.72
N THR A 182 -13.19 13.39 -17.88
CA THR A 182 -12.46 12.31 -17.21
C THR A 182 -11.95 11.33 -18.24
N LEU A 183 -10.65 11.04 -18.19
CA LEU A 183 -9.98 10.07 -19.05
C LEU A 183 -9.30 9.00 -18.19
N GLY A 184 -9.85 7.79 -18.23
CA GLY A 184 -9.27 6.61 -17.62
C GLY A 184 -8.38 5.85 -18.62
N LEU A 185 -7.09 5.75 -18.32
CA LEU A 185 -6.10 4.97 -19.07
C LEU A 185 -5.34 4.01 -18.14
N ALA A 186 -5.95 3.64 -17.01
CA ALA A 186 -5.39 2.66 -16.11
C ALA A 186 -5.29 1.28 -16.79
N GLN A 187 -4.28 0.48 -16.45
CA GLN A 187 -4.18 -0.90 -16.96
C GLN A 187 -4.16 -1.00 -18.50
N ASN A 188 -3.40 -0.12 -19.17
CA ASN A 188 -3.26 -0.08 -20.63
C ASN A 188 -1.84 -0.45 -21.11
N LEU A 189 -0.99 -1.00 -20.24
CA LEU A 189 0.40 -1.37 -20.54
C LEU A 189 1.25 -0.20 -21.05
N LEU A 190 0.89 1.04 -20.69
CA LEU A 190 1.57 2.23 -21.18
C LEU A 190 2.98 2.32 -20.59
N THR A 191 3.99 2.55 -21.42
CA THR A 191 5.36 2.82 -20.98
C THR A 191 5.71 4.31 -20.98
N THR A 192 4.88 5.10 -21.68
CA THR A 192 5.01 6.55 -21.83
C THR A 192 3.63 7.20 -21.83
N LEU A 193 3.60 8.52 -21.70
CA LEU A 193 2.38 9.31 -21.77
C LEU A 193 1.82 9.38 -23.20
N PRO A 194 0.59 8.90 -23.48
CA PRO A 194 0.05 8.90 -24.83
C PRO A 194 -0.42 10.29 -25.28
N GLN A 195 -0.15 10.67 -26.53
CA GLN A 195 -0.52 12.00 -27.08
C GLN A 195 -2.04 12.24 -27.15
N VAL A 196 -2.84 11.17 -27.12
CA VAL A 196 -4.32 11.23 -27.18
C VAL A 196 -4.91 12.11 -26.08
N ILE A 197 -4.26 12.20 -24.91
CA ILE A 197 -4.79 12.98 -23.77
C ILE A 197 -5.03 14.44 -24.14
N TYR A 198 -4.25 14.98 -25.07
CA TYR A 198 -4.29 16.38 -25.46
C TYR A 198 -5.39 16.70 -26.48
N ARG A 199 -6.15 15.69 -26.93
CA ARG A 199 -7.38 15.93 -27.71
C ARG A 199 -8.49 16.54 -26.87
N PHE A 200 -8.41 16.42 -25.54
CA PHE A 200 -9.48 16.77 -24.61
C PHE A 200 -9.13 18.06 -23.84
N PRO A 201 -9.41 19.26 -24.38
CA PRO A 201 -9.01 20.54 -23.75
C PRO A 201 -9.76 20.83 -22.44
N ASN A 202 -10.89 20.15 -22.20
CA ASN A 202 -11.70 20.28 -20.99
C ASN A 202 -11.41 19.20 -19.93
N LEU A 203 -10.35 18.41 -20.11
CA LEU A 203 -9.99 17.34 -19.19
C LEU A 203 -9.72 17.88 -17.78
N GLU A 204 -10.47 17.37 -16.81
CA GLU A 204 -10.38 17.69 -15.39
C GLU A 204 -9.67 16.57 -14.61
N GLU A 205 -9.79 15.32 -15.05
CA GLU A 205 -9.27 14.13 -14.37
C GLU A 205 -8.58 13.18 -15.34
N LEU A 206 -7.34 12.79 -15.03
CA LEU A 206 -6.56 11.84 -15.81
C LEU A 206 -6.06 10.71 -14.92
N PHE A 207 -6.50 9.48 -15.21
CA PHE A 207 -6.09 8.29 -14.48
C PHE A 207 -5.15 7.45 -15.33
N LEU A 208 -3.88 7.34 -14.93
CA LEU A 208 -2.84 6.54 -15.59
C LEU A 208 -2.31 5.43 -14.67
N SER A 209 -3.11 5.02 -13.68
CA SER A 209 -2.66 4.07 -12.68
C SER A 209 -2.40 2.67 -13.25
N ASP A 210 -1.48 1.93 -12.64
CA ASP A 210 -1.19 0.53 -13.00
C ASP A 210 -0.79 0.36 -14.48
N ASN A 211 0.21 1.15 -14.88
CA ASN A 211 0.91 1.08 -16.16
C ASN A 211 2.42 1.03 -15.91
N ASP A 212 3.24 0.81 -16.92
CA ASP A 212 4.71 0.78 -16.79
C ASP A 212 5.35 2.11 -17.20
N ILE A 213 4.74 3.25 -16.85
CA ILE A 213 5.22 4.58 -17.27
C ILE A 213 6.53 4.91 -16.55
N GLU A 214 7.59 5.12 -17.33
CA GLU A 214 8.94 5.44 -16.83
C GLU A 214 9.19 6.93 -16.66
N SER A 215 8.52 7.75 -17.46
CA SER A 215 8.62 9.19 -17.39
C SER A 215 7.37 9.86 -17.93
N ILE A 216 7.11 11.07 -17.43
CA ILE A 216 6.04 11.94 -17.94
C ILE A 216 6.58 13.33 -18.22
N ASP A 217 6.08 13.92 -19.30
CA ASP A 217 6.24 15.34 -19.62
C ASP A 217 4.89 15.92 -20.02
N LEU A 218 4.25 16.61 -19.08
CA LEU A 218 2.91 17.16 -19.24
C LEU A 218 2.96 18.63 -19.65
N ASP A 219 2.48 18.90 -20.87
CA ASP A 219 2.18 20.26 -21.32
C ASP A 219 0.85 20.74 -20.74
N MET A 220 0.95 21.42 -19.60
CA MET A 220 -0.20 21.96 -18.88
C MET A 220 -0.89 23.12 -19.61
N ALA A 221 -0.29 23.69 -20.69
CA ALA A 221 -0.99 24.67 -21.52
C ALA A 221 -2.11 24.01 -22.34
N ARG A 222 -1.93 22.74 -22.71
CA ARG A 222 -2.92 21.93 -23.44
C ARG A 222 -3.94 21.25 -22.52
N LEU A 223 -3.68 21.23 -21.22
CA LEU A 223 -4.56 20.65 -20.19
C LEU A 223 -4.92 21.69 -19.10
N PRO A 224 -5.50 22.84 -19.47
CA PRO A 224 -5.66 23.98 -18.56
C PRO A 224 -6.66 23.73 -17.43
N LYS A 225 -7.53 22.72 -17.57
CA LYS A 225 -8.56 22.35 -16.59
C LYS A 225 -8.19 21.14 -15.73
N LEU A 226 -7.02 20.52 -15.94
CA LEU A 226 -6.65 19.30 -15.22
C LEU A 226 -6.45 19.57 -13.72
N ARG A 227 -7.23 18.90 -12.88
CA ARG A 227 -7.30 19.03 -11.42
C ARG A 227 -6.81 17.78 -10.71
N TYR A 228 -7.14 16.61 -11.24
CA TYR A 228 -6.74 15.31 -10.69
C TYR A 228 -5.79 14.61 -11.66
N LEU A 229 -4.64 14.18 -11.17
CA LEU A 229 -3.72 13.32 -11.92
C LEU A 229 -3.37 12.08 -11.09
N ASP A 230 -3.80 10.90 -11.56
CA ASP A 230 -3.37 9.61 -11.03
C ASP A 230 -2.20 9.05 -11.83
N LEU A 231 -1.07 8.83 -11.16
CA LEU A 231 0.09 8.15 -11.71
C LEU A 231 0.53 7.01 -10.79
N SER A 232 -0.35 6.56 -9.90
CA SER A 232 -0.02 5.49 -8.97
C SER A 232 0.33 4.19 -9.69
N LYS A 233 1.15 3.34 -9.06
CA LYS A 233 1.50 2.02 -9.60
C LYS A 233 2.19 2.10 -10.96
N ASN A 234 3.14 3.03 -11.13
CA ASN A 234 4.02 3.14 -12.30
C ASN A 234 5.49 2.89 -11.91
N ILE A 235 6.44 3.25 -12.77
CA ILE A 235 7.89 3.12 -12.52
C ILE A 235 8.59 4.49 -12.53
N LEU A 236 7.87 5.51 -12.07
CA LEU A 236 8.35 6.89 -12.02
C LEU A 236 9.40 7.08 -10.92
N ARG A 237 10.42 7.86 -11.25
CA ARG A 237 11.45 8.38 -10.33
C ARG A 237 11.31 9.91 -10.21
N ASP A 238 11.91 10.49 -9.18
CA ASP A 238 11.80 11.93 -8.86
C ASP A 238 11.99 12.88 -10.05
N ASN A 239 13.00 12.61 -10.88
CA ASN A 239 13.39 13.45 -12.03
C ASN A 239 12.70 13.07 -13.35
N SER A 240 11.97 11.95 -13.37
CA SER A 240 11.20 11.48 -14.53
C SER A 240 9.85 12.20 -14.67
N ILE A 241 9.45 12.96 -13.64
CA ILE A 241 8.17 13.64 -13.56
C ILE A 241 8.37 15.10 -13.92
N ARG A 242 7.97 15.48 -15.13
CA ARG A 242 7.97 16.87 -15.60
C ARG A 242 6.53 17.35 -15.74
N ILE A 243 6.17 18.29 -14.87
CA ILE A 243 4.90 19.02 -14.94
C ILE A 243 5.27 20.49 -14.90
N GLY A 244 4.92 21.20 -15.98
CA GLY A 244 5.11 22.64 -16.06
C GLY A 244 4.39 23.39 -14.92
N LYS A 245 4.77 24.66 -14.71
CA LYS A 245 4.04 25.52 -13.76
C LYS A 245 2.56 25.55 -14.14
N ASN A 246 1.69 25.09 -13.25
CA ASN A 246 0.25 25.09 -13.50
C ASN A 246 -0.55 25.69 -12.34
N LYS A 247 -1.77 26.10 -12.65
CA LYS A 247 -2.70 26.77 -11.74
C LYS A 247 -4.00 25.97 -11.53
N SER A 248 -4.09 24.75 -12.05
CA SER A 248 -5.30 23.92 -12.04
C SER A 248 -5.15 22.68 -11.17
N LEU A 249 -3.97 22.05 -11.15
CA LEU A 249 -3.78 20.76 -10.48
C LEU A 249 -3.93 20.89 -8.96
N GLN A 250 -4.83 20.07 -8.41
CA GLN A 250 -5.23 20.03 -7.00
C GLN A 250 -4.80 18.74 -6.33
N LEU A 251 -4.85 17.61 -7.05
CA LEU A 251 -4.46 16.30 -6.54
C LEU A 251 -3.44 15.66 -7.48
N LEU A 252 -2.35 15.16 -6.89
CA LEU A 252 -1.33 14.37 -7.56
C LEU A 252 -1.10 13.09 -6.77
N ASN A 253 -1.53 11.96 -7.35
CA ASN A 253 -1.31 10.64 -6.78
C ASN A 253 -0.07 10.00 -7.44
N LEU A 254 0.95 9.73 -6.63
CA LEU A 254 2.22 9.13 -7.04
C LEU A 254 2.54 7.86 -6.24
N GLN A 255 1.53 7.25 -5.61
CA GLN A 255 1.72 6.06 -4.79
C GLN A 255 2.29 4.89 -5.59
N SER A 256 2.98 3.97 -4.92
CA SER A 256 3.51 2.73 -5.56
C SER A 256 4.35 3.02 -6.81
N ASN A 257 5.37 3.86 -6.67
CA ASN A 257 6.35 4.17 -7.72
C ASN A 257 7.78 3.93 -7.19
N LEU A 258 8.80 4.41 -7.91
CA LEU A 258 10.22 4.34 -7.52
C LEU A 258 10.72 5.71 -7.03
N ILE A 259 9.85 6.46 -6.36
CA ILE A 259 10.15 7.82 -5.89
C ILE A 259 10.92 7.75 -4.58
N THR A 260 11.95 8.57 -4.47
CA THR A 260 12.78 8.68 -3.26
C THR A 260 12.64 10.04 -2.57
N ASN A 261 12.11 11.04 -3.27
CA ASN A 261 11.91 12.38 -2.74
C ASN A 261 10.67 13.04 -3.33
N ILE A 262 10.16 14.09 -2.68
CA ILE A 262 9.09 14.92 -3.26
C ILE A 262 9.60 15.54 -4.58
N PRO A 263 9.00 15.20 -5.74
CA PRO A 263 9.51 15.63 -7.03
C PRO A 263 9.35 17.15 -7.22
N ARG A 264 10.22 17.74 -8.06
CA ARG A 264 10.15 19.18 -8.39
C ARG A 264 8.82 19.55 -9.06
N ALA A 265 8.21 18.63 -9.79
CA ALA A 265 6.89 18.78 -10.38
C ALA A 265 5.82 19.17 -9.34
N ALA A 266 5.69 18.41 -8.24
CA ALA A 266 4.74 18.72 -7.17
C ALA A 266 4.96 20.12 -6.58
N ARG A 267 6.22 20.53 -6.42
CA ARG A 267 6.59 21.89 -5.91
C ARG A 267 6.28 23.03 -6.88
N SER A 268 5.93 22.71 -8.13
CA SER A 268 5.61 23.68 -9.18
C SER A 268 4.10 23.89 -9.35
N CYS A 269 3.27 23.03 -8.75
CA CYS A 269 1.82 23.08 -8.76
C CYS A 269 1.29 24.03 -7.67
N LYS A 270 0.86 25.25 -8.03
CA LYS A 270 0.50 26.30 -7.05
C LYS A 270 -0.82 26.06 -6.31
N LYS A 271 -1.71 25.23 -6.85
CA LYS A 271 -3.00 24.87 -6.24
C LYS A 271 -3.03 23.44 -5.70
N LEU A 272 -1.88 22.76 -5.61
CA LEU A 272 -1.82 21.40 -5.12
C LEU A 272 -2.26 21.35 -3.65
N GLU A 273 -3.37 20.67 -3.39
CA GLU A 273 -3.96 20.48 -2.06
C GLU A 273 -3.68 19.06 -1.54
N THR A 274 -3.61 18.07 -2.42
CA THR A 274 -3.41 16.67 -2.07
C THR A 274 -2.21 16.08 -2.82
N LEU A 275 -1.31 15.45 -2.07
CA LEU A 275 -0.12 14.78 -2.62
C LEU A 275 0.05 13.42 -1.95
N TRP A 276 -0.18 12.34 -2.70
CA TRP A 276 -0.03 11.00 -2.17
C TRP A 276 1.26 10.35 -2.68
N LEU A 277 2.11 9.89 -1.75
CA LEU A 277 3.44 9.35 -2.00
C LEU A 277 3.67 8.00 -1.31
N GLY A 278 2.65 7.40 -0.71
CA GLY A 278 2.77 6.09 -0.06
C GLY A 278 3.25 4.97 -0.99
N ASN A 279 3.76 3.88 -0.41
CA ASN A 279 4.38 2.74 -1.11
C ASN A 279 5.52 3.15 -2.06
N ASN A 280 6.29 4.18 -1.69
CA ASN A 280 7.54 4.56 -2.35
C ASN A 280 8.73 4.35 -1.40
N ARG A 281 9.97 4.51 -1.87
CA ARG A 281 11.16 4.40 -1.01
C ARG A 281 11.72 5.77 -0.68
N MET A 282 11.03 6.52 0.18
CA MET A 282 11.24 7.97 0.41
C MET A 282 12.52 8.32 1.21
N THR A 283 13.62 7.62 0.97
CA THR A 283 14.92 7.74 1.65
C THR A 283 15.65 9.06 1.37
N GLY A 284 15.27 9.77 0.30
CA GLY A 284 15.86 11.05 -0.12
C GLY A 284 15.20 12.30 0.48
N LEU A 285 14.25 12.17 1.42
CA LEU A 285 13.58 13.32 2.03
C LEU A 285 14.55 14.21 2.84
N THR A 286 14.51 15.51 2.58
CA THR A 286 15.30 16.52 3.31
C THR A 286 14.42 17.68 3.77
N ASN A 287 15.00 18.61 4.54
CA ASN A 287 14.31 19.86 4.92
C ASN A 287 13.93 20.74 3.71
N ALA A 288 14.59 20.55 2.56
CA ALA A 288 14.31 21.28 1.33
C ALA A 288 13.17 20.66 0.51
N SER A 289 12.87 19.36 0.69
CA SER A 289 11.80 18.64 0.00
C SER A 289 10.44 19.32 0.18
N PHE A 290 10.16 19.84 1.37
CA PHE A 290 8.91 20.52 1.72
C PHE A 290 8.82 22.00 1.27
N ARG A 291 9.83 22.53 0.55
CA ARG A 291 9.77 23.92 0.04
C ARG A 291 8.65 24.03 -1.01
N LYS A 292 7.98 25.18 -1.04
CA LYS A 292 6.90 25.54 -1.98
C LYS A 292 5.62 24.66 -1.91
N LEU A 293 5.52 23.72 -0.98
CA LEU A 293 4.31 22.94 -0.69
C LEU A 293 3.38 23.60 0.34
N LYS A 294 3.35 24.93 0.41
CA LYS A 294 2.43 25.67 1.30
C LYS A 294 0.93 25.38 1.06
N PRO A 295 0.43 25.14 -0.18
CA PRO A 295 -0.99 24.91 -0.41
C PRO A 295 -1.49 23.53 0.02
N VAL A 296 -0.59 22.55 0.16
CA VAL A 296 -0.94 21.16 0.49
C VAL A 296 -1.61 21.06 1.86
N LYS A 297 -2.75 20.39 1.88
CA LYS A 297 -3.61 20.07 3.03
C LYS A 297 -3.55 18.60 3.39
N ASP A 298 -3.38 17.72 2.41
CA ASP A 298 -3.28 16.27 2.60
C ASP A 298 -1.98 15.74 1.98
N ILE A 299 -1.16 15.09 2.82
CA ILE A 299 0.03 14.38 2.37
C ILE A 299 0.13 13.03 3.07
N ASN A 300 0.37 11.98 2.29
CA ASN A 300 0.67 10.66 2.82
C ASN A 300 2.08 10.19 2.44
N PHE A 301 2.70 9.50 3.38
CA PHE A 301 3.92 8.71 3.26
C PHE A 301 3.66 7.31 3.81
N TYR A 302 2.44 6.80 3.64
CA TYR A 302 2.06 5.44 4.03
C TYR A 302 3.06 4.43 3.46
N LYS A 303 3.66 3.58 4.30
CA LYS A 303 4.62 2.55 3.85
C LYS A 303 5.71 3.10 2.93
N ALA A 304 6.37 4.18 3.36
CA ALA A 304 7.34 4.92 2.56
C ALA A 304 8.81 4.66 2.96
N GLU A 305 9.05 3.66 3.80
CA GLU A 305 10.37 3.29 4.35
C GLU A 305 11.07 4.42 5.11
N LEU A 306 10.32 5.36 5.69
CA LEU A 306 10.89 6.48 6.43
C LEU A 306 11.50 6.04 7.76
N THR A 307 12.79 6.30 7.96
CA THR A 307 13.46 6.17 9.26
C THR A 307 13.38 7.45 10.09
N ALA A 308 13.25 8.61 9.43
CA ALA A 308 13.05 9.89 10.07
C ALA A 308 12.21 10.84 9.20
N LEU A 309 11.41 11.69 9.84
CA LEU A 309 10.69 12.77 9.16
C LEU A 309 11.49 14.09 9.28
N PRO A 310 11.92 14.73 8.17
CA PRO A 310 12.73 15.94 8.26
C PRO A 310 11.99 17.11 8.91
N LYS A 311 12.74 17.97 9.61
CA LYS A 311 12.19 19.18 10.27
C LYS A 311 11.50 20.14 9.29
N GLY A 312 11.79 20.02 7.99
CA GLY A 312 11.13 20.74 6.91
C GLY A 312 9.61 20.57 6.85
N ILE A 313 9.05 19.46 7.39
CA ILE A 313 7.60 19.22 7.44
C ILE A 313 6.85 20.40 8.07
N GLY A 314 7.45 21.07 9.07
CA GLY A 314 6.84 22.22 9.76
C GLY A 314 6.63 23.47 8.88
N LYS A 315 7.05 23.44 7.61
CA LYS A 315 6.74 24.48 6.59
C LYS A 315 5.34 24.32 6.01
N MET A 316 4.73 23.13 6.09
CA MET A 316 3.40 22.82 5.55
C MET A 316 2.29 23.32 6.49
N ARG A 317 2.23 24.63 6.72
CA ARG A 317 1.33 25.23 7.74
C ARG A 317 -0.18 25.07 7.45
N ARG A 318 -0.55 24.63 6.24
CA ARG A 318 -1.93 24.36 5.85
C ARG A 318 -2.31 22.88 5.95
N LEU A 319 -1.38 22.02 6.36
CA LEU A 319 -1.62 20.59 6.45
C LEU A 319 -2.70 20.27 7.48
N GLU A 320 -3.68 19.49 7.04
CA GLU A 320 -4.87 19.04 7.74
C GLU A 320 -4.84 17.52 7.97
N VAL A 321 -4.23 16.78 7.04
CA VAL A 321 -4.03 15.32 7.13
C VAL A 321 -2.55 15.00 6.92
N LEU A 322 -1.97 14.28 7.87
CA LEU A 322 -0.64 13.68 7.75
C LEU A 322 -0.74 12.20 8.07
N ASP A 323 -0.44 11.39 7.06
CA ASP A 323 -0.33 9.95 7.17
C ASP A 323 1.14 9.54 7.00
N VAL A 324 1.72 8.95 8.06
CA VAL A 324 3.04 8.32 8.06
C VAL A 324 2.96 6.88 8.60
N TYR A 325 1.83 6.21 8.38
CA TYR A 325 1.59 4.83 8.81
C TYR A 325 2.59 3.84 8.16
N TYR A 326 2.88 2.71 8.83
CA TYR A 326 3.80 1.66 8.35
C TYR A 326 5.19 2.18 7.94
N ASN A 327 5.83 2.97 8.80
CA ASN A 327 7.21 3.43 8.58
C ASN A 327 8.12 2.90 9.71
N LYS A 328 9.35 3.40 9.76
CA LYS A 328 10.39 3.01 10.74
C LYS A 328 10.77 4.21 11.61
N LEU A 329 9.83 5.12 11.88
CA LEU A 329 10.10 6.35 12.64
C LEU A 329 10.31 6.02 14.11
N GLU A 330 11.47 6.39 14.66
CA GLU A 330 11.73 6.29 16.11
C GLU A 330 11.26 7.52 16.89
N ALA A 331 11.18 8.67 16.21
CA ALA A 331 10.77 9.94 16.81
C ALA A 331 10.17 10.88 15.76
N LEU A 332 9.31 11.78 16.24
CA LEU A 332 8.75 12.87 15.44
C LEU A 332 9.59 14.16 15.61
N PRO A 333 9.86 14.92 14.54
CA PRO A 333 10.63 16.15 14.66
C PRO A 333 9.84 17.19 15.47
N LYS A 334 10.51 17.94 16.35
CA LYS A 334 9.87 19.03 17.16
C LYS A 334 9.05 20.00 16.29
N SER A 335 9.44 20.20 15.03
CA SER A 335 8.74 21.06 14.07
C SER A 335 7.36 20.56 13.64
N ILE A 336 6.98 19.31 13.91
CA ILE A 336 5.63 18.78 13.67
C ILE A 336 4.58 19.62 14.39
N THR A 337 4.93 20.18 15.55
CA THR A 337 4.10 21.10 16.35
C THR A 337 3.75 22.42 15.65
N LYS A 338 4.35 22.70 14.48
CA LYS A 338 4.01 23.86 13.63
C LYS A 338 2.78 23.61 12.75
N LEU A 339 2.30 22.38 12.63
CA LEU A 339 1.16 21.97 11.81
C LEU A 339 -0.17 22.27 12.53
N LYS A 340 -0.43 23.55 12.80
CA LYS A 340 -1.58 24.00 13.64
C LYS A 340 -2.96 23.70 13.05
N ARG A 341 -3.03 23.29 11.76
CA ARG A 341 -4.28 22.92 11.08
C ARG A 341 -4.52 21.42 11.04
N LEU A 342 -3.59 20.61 11.55
CA LEU A 342 -3.71 19.16 11.52
C LEU A 342 -4.97 18.72 12.27
N THR A 343 -5.77 17.88 11.61
CA THR A 343 -7.03 17.32 12.11
C THR A 343 -6.94 15.81 12.30
N HIS A 344 -6.23 15.14 11.40
CA HIS A 344 -5.96 13.70 11.44
C HIS A 344 -4.46 13.50 11.54
N PHE A 345 -4.01 12.82 12.59
CA PHE A 345 -2.60 12.54 12.82
C PHE A 345 -2.38 11.03 12.94
N ALA A 346 -1.93 10.41 11.85
CA ALA A 346 -1.75 8.97 11.77
C ALA A 346 -0.26 8.60 11.76
N VAL A 347 0.21 8.01 12.85
CA VAL A 347 1.62 7.62 13.09
C VAL A 347 1.78 6.16 13.51
N SER A 348 0.73 5.35 13.36
CA SER A 348 0.75 3.93 13.74
C SER A 348 1.73 3.10 12.94
N HIS A 349 2.05 1.91 13.45
CA HIS A 349 3.02 0.99 12.85
C HIS A 349 4.36 1.68 12.56
N ASN A 350 4.97 2.18 13.63
CA ASN A 350 6.29 2.80 13.64
C ASN A 350 7.04 2.33 14.91
N ASN A 351 8.22 2.89 15.16
CA ASN A 351 9.04 2.58 16.33
C ASN A 351 9.04 3.74 17.34
N ILE A 352 7.97 4.55 17.38
CA ILE A 352 7.96 5.81 18.15
C ILE A 352 7.94 5.50 19.64
N THR A 353 8.94 6.02 20.36
CA THR A 353 9.09 5.83 21.81
C THR A 353 8.42 6.95 22.62
N GLU A 354 8.32 8.16 22.06
CA GLU A 354 7.64 9.29 22.69
C GLU A 354 6.96 10.23 21.68
N LEU A 355 5.81 10.78 22.10
CA LEU A 355 5.19 11.91 21.41
C LEU A 355 5.87 13.23 21.80
N PRO A 356 5.92 14.25 20.91
CA PRO A 356 6.58 15.52 21.21
C PRO A 356 6.05 16.21 22.47
N LYS A 357 6.93 16.69 23.35
CA LYS A 357 6.57 17.44 24.58
C LYS A 357 5.57 18.60 24.37
N ARG A 358 5.55 19.19 23.16
CA ARG A 358 4.65 20.30 22.78
C ARG A 358 3.57 19.89 21.77
N ILE A 359 3.11 18.64 21.83
CA ILE A 359 2.01 18.13 21.00
C ILE A 359 0.73 18.97 21.18
N ASP A 360 0.58 19.68 22.32
CA ASP A 360 -0.47 20.67 22.61
C ASP A 360 -0.66 21.76 21.55
N LYS A 361 0.30 21.95 20.66
CA LYS A 361 0.18 22.90 19.54
C LYS A 361 -0.70 22.41 18.41
N LEU A 362 -0.96 21.11 18.33
CA LEU A 362 -1.85 20.48 17.35
C LEU A 362 -3.31 20.56 17.83
N LYS A 363 -3.79 21.78 18.09
CA LYS A 363 -5.07 22.04 18.77
C LYS A 363 -6.32 21.54 18.04
N ARG A 364 -6.23 21.30 16.73
CA ARG A 364 -7.35 20.90 15.87
C ARG A 364 -7.40 19.40 15.60
N VAL A 365 -6.51 18.61 16.20
CA VAL A 365 -6.50 17.16 16.00
C VAL A 365 -7.70 16.56 16.71
N HIS A 366 -8.55 15.90 15.95
CA HIS A 366 -9.69 15.13 16.44
C HIS A 366 -9.37 13.64 16.54
N THR A 367 -8.47 13.17 15.67
CA THR A 367 -8.11 11.75 15.55
C THR A 367 -6.60 11.58 15.66
N LEU A 368 -6.17 10.80 16.65
CA LEU A 368 -4.78 10.37 16.84
C LEU A 368 -4.70 8.84 16.74
N TYR A 369 -4.11 8.36 15.65
CA TYR A 369 -3.74 6.95 15.51
C TYR A 369 -2.24 6.79 15.81
N ALA A 370 -1.92 6.11 16.91
CA ALA A 370 -0.54 5.88 17.35
C ALA A 370 -0.31 4.44 17.85
N HIS A 371 -1.16 3.50 17.45
CA HIS A 371 -1.01 2.08 17.79
C HIS A 371 0.15 1.40 17.06
N HIS A 372 0.56 0.22 17.54
CA HIS A 372 1.77 -0.47 17.05
C HIS A 372 3.00 0.46 17.04
N ASN A 373 3.33 0.98 18.22
CA ASN A 373 4.52 1.79 18.49
C ASN A 373 5.16 1.33 19.81
N HIS A 374 6.15 2.07 20.29
CA HIS A 374 6.89 1.79 21.52
C HIS A 374 6.58 2.81 22.63
N LEU A 375 5.37 3.39 22.62
CA LEU A 375 4.99 4.42 23.60
C LEU A 375 4.85 3.81 24.99
N SER A 376 5.57 4.36 25.96
CA SER A 376 5.48 4.00 27.38
C SER A 376 4.74 5.03 28.24
N LYS A 377 4.51 6.24 27.69
CA LYS A 377 3.76 7.33 28.35
C LYS A 377 3.24 8.35 27.34
N LEU A 378 2.27 9.15 27.78
CA LEU A 378 1.82 10.35 27.06
C LEU A 378 2.43 11.62 27.69
N PRO A 379 2.70 12.68 26.89
CA PRO A 379 3.18 13.94 27.44
C PRO A 379 2.07 14.69 28.19
N ASP A 380 2.37 15.29 29.35
CA ASP A 380 1.37 15.99 30.20
C ASP A 380 0.53 17.03 29.47
N ARG A 381 1.14 17.70 28.49
CA ARG A 381 0.49 18.76 27.72
C ARG A 381 -0.55 18.24 26.72
N ILE A 382 -0.63 16.92 26.48
CA ILE A 382 -1.66 16.33 25.60
C ILE A 382 -3.08 16.70 26.08
N THR A 383 -3.26 16.88 27.39
CA THR A 383 -4.49 17.35 28.06
C THR A 383 -5.06 18.66 27.49
N ARG A 384 -4.25 19.44 26.75
CA ARG A 384 -4.65 20.70 26.11
C ARG A 384 -5.24 20.53 24.70
N MET A 385 -5.21 19.32 24.14
CA MET A 385 -5.80 18.99 22.83
C MET A 385 -7.29 18.66 23.00
N LYS A 386 -8.10 19.69 23.28
CA LYS A 386 -9.52 19.54 23.68
C LYS A 386 -10.46 19.02 22.59
N GLU A 387 -10.02 19.02 21.34
CA GLU A 387 -10.79 18.53 20.19
C GLU A 387 -10.65 17.02 19.94
N LEU A 388 -9.80 16.31 20.70
CA LEU A 388 -9.62 14.87 20.54
C LEU A 388 -10.92 14.10 20.80
N ARG A 389 -11.27 13.23 19.84
CA ARG A 389 -12.44 12.35 19.85
C ARG A 389 -12.05 10.89 19.73
N ILE A 390 -11.05 10.58 18.92
CA ILE A 390 -10.56 9.21 18.69
C ILE A 390 -9.08 9.18 19.08
N VAL A 391 -8.74 8.31 20.02
CA VAL A 391 -7.37 8.06 20.47
C VAL A 391 -7.11 6.57 20.42
N ASP A 392 -6.24 6.17 19.52
CA ASP A 392 -5.83 4.78 19.37
C ASP A 392 -4.36 4.62 19.78
N LEU A 393 -4.16 3.93 20.90
CA LEU A 393 -2.88 3.63 21.53
C LEU A 393 -2.67 2.11 21.65
N GLY A 394 -3.41 1.30 20.89
CA GLY A 394 -3.27 -0.14 20.91
C GLY A 394 -1.83 -0.60 20.63
N TYR A 395 -1.45 -1.79 21.08
CA TYR A 395 -0.15 -2.40 20.80
C TYR A 395 1.04 -1.45 21.05
N ASN A 396 1.09 -0.90 22.27
CA ASN A 396 2.18 -0.06 22.77
C ASN A 396 2.77 -0.68 24.06
N TRP A 397 3.68 0.04 24.73
CA TRP A 397 4.36 -0.42 25.95
C TRP A 397 3.86 0.29 27.21
N LEU A 398 2.58 0.67 27.24
CA LEU A 398 1.99 1.31 28.42
C LEU A 398 1.84 0.28 29.54
N THR A 399 2.50 0.53 30.68
CA THR A 399 2.38 -0.29 31.90
C THR A 399 1.43 0.31 32.93
N THR A 400 1.16 1.62 32.81
CA THR A 400 0.24 2.36 33.68
C THR A 400 -0.69 3.20 32.84
N PHE A 401 -1.92 3.37 33.33
CA PHE A 401 -2.91 4.19 32.63
C PHE A 401 -2.47 5.65 32.52
N PRO A 402 -2.48 6.25 31.31
CA PRO A 402 -2.17 7.67 31.16
C PRO A 402 -3.29 8.54 31.76
N SER A 403 -3.11 9.05 32.98
CA SER A 403 -4.10 9.87 33.69
C SER A 403 -4.51 11.13 32.92
N GLN A 404 -3.69 11.58 31.97
CA GLN A 404 -4.00 12.65 31.04
C GLN A 404 -5.28 12.39 30.22
N LEU A 405 -5.64 11.14 29.97
CA LEU A 405 -6.84 10.76 29.19
C LEU A 405 -8.15 11.17 29.89
N VAL A 406 -8.17 11.25 31.23
CA VAL A 406 -9.33 11.68 32.02
C VAL A 406 -9.70 13.15 31.74
N ALA A 407 -8.74 13.95 31.27
CA ALA A 407 -8.95 15.38 31.01
C ALA A 407 -9.67 15.68 29.68
N PHE A 408 -9.93 14.67 28.85
CA PHE A 408 -10.64 14.83 27.57
C PHE A 408 -12.15 14.72 27.75
N THR A 409 -12.85 15.80 27.43
CA THR A 409 -14.31 15.90 27.57
C THR A 409 -15.06 15.47 26.32
N ASN A 410 -14.38 15.40 25.18
CA ASN A 410 -14.96 15.08 23.87
C ASN A 410 -14.50 13.70 23.35
N LEU A 411 -13.83 12.90 24.17
CA LEU A 411 -13.37 11.57 23.78
C LEU A 411 -14.58 10.66 23.52
N GLN A 412 -14.55 9.95 22.40
CA GLN A 412 -15.62 9.07 21.93
C GLN A 412 -15.10 7.64 21.78
N GLU A 413 -13.87 7.48 21.30
CA GLU A 413 -13.26 6.18 21.09
C GLU A 413 -11.85 6.16 21.67
N LEU A 414 -11.58 5.13 22.47
CA LEU A 414 -10.28 4.88 23.08
C LEU A 414 -9.90 3.42 22.87
N ASP A 415 -8.79 3.20 22.18
CA ASP A 415 -8.18 1.88 22.06
C ASP A 415 -6.88 1.82 22.88
N LEU A 416 -6.85 0.88 23.81
CA LEU A 416 -5.74 0.55 24.70
C LEU A 416 -5.37 -0.94 24.62
N SER A 417 -5.87 -1.66 23.62
CA SER A 417 -5.64 -3.09 23.39
C SER A 417 -4.15 -3.41 23.29
N GLY A 418 -3.73 -4.61 23.68
CA GLY A 418 -2.35 -5.08 23.49
C GLY A 418 -1.28 -4.22 24.16
N ASN A 419 -1.59 -3.57 25.28
CA ASN A 419 -0.60 -2.90 26.14
C ASN A 419 -0.18 -3.84 27.28
N ASN A 420 0.53 -3.32 28.28
CA ASN A 420 1.11 -4.12 29.37
C ASN A 420 0.54 -3.74 30.74
N PHE A 421 -0.78 -3.51 30.84
CA PHE A 421 -1.43 -3.20 32.12
C PHE A 421 -1.57 -4.45 33.00
N PRO A 422 -0.92 -4.50 34.18
CA PRO A 422 -0.98 -5.67 35.08
C PRO A 422 -2.35 -5.79 35.78
N ASP A 423 -3.02 -4.66 36.01
CA ASP A 423 -4.34 -4.59 36.62
C ASP A 423 -5.29 -3.68 35.83
N PHE A 424 -6.60 -3.84 36.06
CA PHE A 424 -7.61 -2.96 35.48
C PHE A 424 -7.34 -1.49 35.87
N PRO A 425 -7.25 -0.58 34.90
CA PRO A 425 -6.96 0.81 35.19
C PRO A 425 -8.22 1.56 35.65
N VAL A 426 -8.43 1.61 36.97
CA VAL A 426 -9.60 2.22 37.63
C VAL A 426 -9.84 3.68 37.23
N GLN A 427 -8.81 4.40 36.78
CA GLN A 427 -8.93 5.76 36.25
C GLN A 427 -9.79 5.86 34.98
N LEU A 428 -9.98 4.76 34.23
CA LEU A 428 -10.94 4.69 33.11
C LEU A 428 -12.36 5.07 33.55
N LEU A 429 -12.73 4.71 34.79
CA LEU A 429 -14.04 5.01 35.36
C LEU A 429 -14.27 6.51 35.52
N GLN A 430 -13.21 7.33 35.50
CA GLN A 430 -13.30 8.80 35.60
C GLN A 430 -13.49 9.47 34.25
N ILE A 431 -13.35 8.76 33.13
CA ILE A 431 -13.63 9.31 31.81
C ILE A 431 -15.12 9.69 31.75
N ARG A 432 -15.37 10.94 31.36
CA ARG A 432 -16.71 11.54 31.41
C ARG A 432 -17.63 11.02 30.33
N LYS A 433 -17.11 10.90 29.12
CA LYS A 433 -17.82 10.43 27.93
C LYS A 433 -16.88 9.53 27.15
N LEU A 434 -17.41 8.38 26.76
CA LEU A 434 -16.78 7.44 25.85
C LEU A 434 -17.91 6.60 25.24
N ASP A 435 -17.85 6.40 23.93
CA ASP A 435 -18.82 5.58 23.22
C ASP A 435 -18.26 4.15 23.07
N LYS A 436 -16.94 4.04 22.78
CA LYS A 436 -16.23 2.77 22.55
C LYS A 436 -14.90 2.67 23.30
N LEU A 437 -14.66 1.51 23.88
CA LEU A 437 -13.44 1.21 24.64
C LEU A 437 -12.89 -0.16 24.26
N HIS A 438 -11.65 -0.21 23.76
CA HIS A 438 -10.98 -1.46 23.43
C HIS A 438 -9.84 -1.73 24.42
N LEU A 439 -9.86 -2.91 25.05
CA LEU A 439 -8.93 -3.32 26.10
C LEU A 439 -8.27 -4.68 25.85
N ARG A 440 -8.70 -5.41 24.81
CA ARG A 440 -8.28 -6.79 24.54
C ARG A 440 -6.77 -6.96 24.55
N GLY A 441 -6.29 -8.09 25.06
CA GLY A 441 -4.86 -8.45 24.99
C GLY A 441 -3.97 -7.72 25.98
N ASN A 442 -4.54 -7.14 27.03
CA ASN A 442 -3.78 -6.68 28.20
C ASN A 442 -3.65 -7.79 29.26
N PRO A 443 -2.55 -7.86 30.03
CA PRO A 443 -2.34 -8.90 31.05
C PRO A 443 -3.48 -9.04 32.07
N PHE A 444 -4.13 -7.95 32.47
CA PHE A 444 -5.23 -8.01 33.43
C PHE A 444 -6.48 -8.78 32.92
N LEU A 445 -6.60 -9.01 31.60
CA LEU A 445 -7.71 -9.76 30.97
C LEU A 445 -7.48 -11.28 30.93
N GLY A 446 -6.74 -11.83 31.89
CA GLY A 446 -6.55 -13.28 32.03
C GLY A 446 -7.84 -14.07 32.34
N GLN A 447 -7.72 -15.38 32.59
CA GLN A 447 -8.87 -16.31 32.72
C GLN A 447 -9.93 -15.88 33.75
N ASP A 448 -9.52 -15.24 34.86
CA ASP A 448 -10.43 -14.81 35.94
C ASP A 448 -10.83 -13.32 35.87
N ALA A 449 -10.48 -12.62 34.78
CA ALA A 449 -10.64 -11.16 34.70
C ALA A 449 -12.09 -10.70 34.84
N GLU A 450 -13.05 -11.42 34.24
CA GLU A 450 -14.48 -11.08 34.35
C GLU A 450 -14.97 -11.18 35.79
N ARG A 451 -14.49 -12.15 36.57
CA ARG A 451 -14.81 -12.27 37.99
C ARG A 451 -14.11 -11.17 38.80
N LYS A 452 -12.79 -11.01 38.60
CA LYS A 452 -11.94 -10.07 39.35
C LYS A 452 -12.35 -8.61 39.14
N TYR A 453 -12.78 -8.24 37.94
CA TYR A 453 -13.12 -6.86 37.56
C TYR A 453 -14.60 -6.68 37.17
N SER A 454 -15.47 -7.59 37.62
CA SER A 454 -16.92 -7.58 37.34
C SER A 454 -17.58 -6.24 37.68
N GLU A 455 -17.23 -5.64 38.83
CA GLU A 455 -17.78 -4.36 39.27
C GLU A 455 -17.35 -3.23 38.34
N GLN A 456 -16.06 -3.13 38.02
CA GLN A 456 -15.52 -2.08 37.15
C GLN A 456 -16.09 -2.19 35.74
N LEU A 457 -16.17 -3.41 35.18
CA LEU A 457 -16.78 -3.66 33.87
C LEU A 457 -18.28 -3.33 33.87
N SER A 458 -19.00 -3.61 34.96
CA SER A 458 -20.41 -3.25 35.11
C SER A 458 -20.61 -1.73 35.18
N GLN A 459 -19.74 -1.00 35.88
CA GLN A 459 -19.77 0.47 35.92
C GLN A 459 -19.54 1.08 34.53
N LEU A 460 -18.62 0.51 33.71
CA LEU A 460 -18.44 0.93 32.32
C LEU A 460 -19.69 0.70 31.47
N LYS A 461 -20.34 -0.47 31.62
CA LYS A 461 -21.60 -0.78 30.92
C LYS A 461 -22.74 0.15 31.33
N GLN A 462 -22.86 0.51 32.61
CA GLN A 462 -23.85 1.47 33.11
C GLN A 462 -23.65 2.88 32.53
N LYS A 463 -22.42 3.23 32.16
CA LYS A 463 -22.10 4.45 31.41
C LYS A 463 -22.42 4.36 29.92
N ASN A 464 -23.05 3.27 29.47
CA ASN A 464 -23.42 2.99 28.09
C ASN A 464 -22.22 2.94 27.13
N ILE A 465 -21.07 2.49 27.64
CA ILE A 465 -19.82 2.33 26.88
C ILE A 465 -19.82 0.93 26.25
N GLU A 466 -19.61 0.85 24.93
CA GLU A 466 -19.34 -0.41 24.25
C GLU A 466 -17.90 -0.84 24.55
N VAL A 467 -17.73 -1.88 25.37
CA VAL A 467 -16.41 -2.37 25.79
C VAL A 467 -16.05 -3.65 25.07
N PHE A 468 -14.89 -3.65 24.41
CA PHE A 468 -14.30 -4.80 23.72
C PHE A 468 -13.11 -5.29 24.54
N TYR A 469 -13.27 -6.41 25.24
CA TYR A 469 -12.26 -7.03 26.10
C TYR A 469 -11.99 -8.48 25.69
#